data_AF-A0A7X7TIL0-F1
#
_entry.id   AF-A0A7X7TIL0-F1
#
_cell.length_a   1.000
_cell.length_b   1.000
_cell.length_c   1.000
_cell.angle_alpha   90.00
_cell.angle_beta   90.00
_cell.angle_gamma   90.00
#
_symmetry.space_group_name_H-M   'P 1'
#
loop_
_entity.id
_entity.type
_entity.pdbx_description
1 polymer ?
#
loop_
_entity_poly.entity_id
_entity_poly.type
_entity_poly.pdbx_seq_one_letter_code
_entity_poly.pdbx_strand_id
1 'polypeptide(L)'
;KFYIKSVIDMIALLEMMGAAVGAEKIETIADQRKVKADFNRTINFTLANANKTARSNFTQIRAIRTIQKTLGLGALDAESREIALLRLNNEDLSLSELDSLMKSPIGKSALYNRIKKMIKLAHLLDEEER
;
A
#
# COMPACT_ATOMS: atom_id res chain seq x y z
N LYS A 1 -29.47 -14.00 35.02
CA LYS A 1 -28.45 -12.96 35.26
C LYS A 1 -28.53 -11.95 34.13
N PHE A 2 -28.77 -10.67 34.42
CA PHE A 2 -28.70 -9.60 33.41
C PHE A 2 -27.24 -9.13 33.27
N TYR A 3 -26.80 -8.85 32.04
CA TYR A 3 -25.47 -8.31 31.74
C TYR A 3 -25.56 -7.26 30.63
N ILE A 4 -24.70 -6.25 30.68
CA ILE A 4 -24.62 -5.17 29.68
C ILE A 4 -23.22 -5.18 29.08
N LYS A 5 -23.13 -5.11 27.74
CA LYS A 5 -21.87 -5.08 26.98
C LYS A 5 -21.58 -3.74 26.31
N SER A 6 -22.62 -3.01 25.92
CA SER A 6 -22.48 -1.70 25.30
C SER A 6 -21.96 -0.70 26.32
N VAL A 7 -20.89 0.01 25.98
CA VAL A 7 -20.35 1.08 26.83
C VAL A 7 -21.35 2.23 26.96
N ILE A 8 -22.08 2.52 25.88
CA ILE A 8 -23.13 3.55 25.87
C ILE A 8 -24.24 3.18 26.86
N ASP A 9 -24.71 1.92 26.82
CA ASP A 9 -25.78 1.46 27.71
C ASP A 9 -25.31 1.39 29.18
N MET A 10 -24.02 1.11 29.39
CA MET A 10 -23.41 1.14 30.73
C MET A 10 -23.34 2.56 31.30
N ILE A 11 -22.96 3.55 30.48
CA ILE A 11 -22.97 4.97 30.85
C ILE A 11 -24.40 5.41 31.18
N ALA A 12 -25.36 5.15 30.29
CA ALA A 12 -26.77 5.50 30.50
C ALA A 12 -27.35 4.87 31.78
N LEU A 13 -27.02 3.61 32.07
CA LEU A 13 -27.45 2.97 33.32
C LEU A 13 -26.86 3.67 34.55
N LEU A 14 -25.56 4.01 34.53
CA LEU A 14 -24.92 4.70 35.65
C LEU A 14 -25.53 6.09 35.88
N GLU A 15 -25.84 6.82 34.81
CA GLU A 15 -26.56 8.10 34.89
C GLU A 15 -27.95 7.94 35.52
N MET A 16 -28.73 6.96 35.07
CA MET A 16 -30.05 6.66 35.62
C MET A 16 -30.01 6.29 37.11
N MET A 17 -28.91 5.66 37.56
CA MET A 17 -28.67 5.32 38.96
C MET A 17 -28.12 6.48 39.80
N GLY A 18 -27.91 7.66 39.20
CA GLY A 18 -27.35 8.84 39.88
C GLY A 18 -25.82 8.80 40.06
N ALA A 19 -25.13 7.87 39.41
CA ALA A 19 -23.68 7.69 39.51
C ALA A 19 -22.91 8.52 38.45
N ALA A 20 -23.19 9.83 38.36
CA ALA A 20 -22.67 10.72 37.31
C ALA A 20 -21.14 10.73 37.20
N VAL A 21 -20.41 10.80 38.33
CA VAL A 21 -18.94 10.77 38.35
C VAL A 21 -18.39 9.44 37.81
N GLY A 22 -19.12 8.33 38.01
CA GLY A 22 -18.76 7.03 37.47
C GLY A 22 -18.97 6.97 35.96
N ALA A 23 -20.11 7.50 35.48
CA ALA A 23 -20.46 7.58 34.07
C ALA A 23 -19.42 8.40 33.28
N GLU A 24 -19.08 9.61 33.76
CA GLU A 24 -18.09 10.52 33.15
C GLU A 24 -16.70 9.86 33.03
N LYS A 25 -16.27 9.11 34.07
CA LYS A 25 -15.00 8.37 34.03
C LYS A 25 -15.00 7.28 32.96
N ILE A 26 -16.11 6.54 32.83
CA ILE A 26 -16.21 5.49 31.81
C ILE A 26 -16.22 6.10 30.40
N GLU A 27 -16.96 7.18 30.21
CA GLU A 27 -17.00 7.92 28.94
C GLU A 27 -15.60 8.39 28.54
N THR A 28 -14.87 9.05 29.45
CA THR A 28 -13.50 9.50 29.21
C THR A 28 -12.57 8.35 28.80
N ILE A 29 -12.65 7.21 29.49
CA ILE A 29 -11.84 6.02 29.16
C ILE A 29 -12.23 5.46 27.79
N ALA A 30 -13.53 5.43 27.47
CA ALA A 30 -14.05 4.91 26.22
C ALA A 30 -13.60 5.76 25.03
N ASP A 31 -13.67 7.09 25.15
CA ASP A 31 -13.24 8.03 24.14
C ASP A 31 -11.75 7.94 23.88
N GLN A 32 -10.93 7.90 24.94
CA GLN A 32 -9.48 7.70 24.79
C GLN A 32 -9.16 6.39 24.07
N ARG A 33 -9.89 5.30 24.37
CA ARG A 33 -9.71 4.01 23.70
C ARG A 33 -10.11 4.08 22.23
N LYS A 34 -11.21 4.77 21.90
CA LYS A 34 -11.68 4.97 20.53
C LYS A 34 -10.64 5.73 19.70
N VAL A 35 -10.14 6.86 20.21
CA VAL A 35 -9.09 7.65 19.55
C VAL A 35 -7.83 6.81 19.31
N LYS A 36 -7.37 6.06 20.33
CA LYS A 36 -6.20 5.17 20.18
C LYS A 36 -6.44 4.08 19.14
N ALA A 37 -7.63 3.48 19.12
CA ALA A 37 -7.97 2.43 18.17
C ALA A 37 -8.01 2.96 16.73
N ASP A 38 -8.61 4.13 16.51
CA ASP A 38 -8.70 4.76 15.19
C ASP A 38 -7.32 5.20 14.69
N PHE A 39 -6.47 5.73 15.58
CA PHE A 39 -5.08 6.06 15.27
C PHE A 39 -4.27 4.82 14.88
N ASN A 40 -4.35 3.74 15.66
CA ASN A 40 -3.65 2.49 15.36
C ASN A 40 -4.09 1.89 14.02
N ARG A 41 -5.41 1.89 13.74
CA ARG A 41 -5.94 1.43 12.45
C ARG A 41 -5.39 2.27 11.29
N THR A 42 -5.37 3.59 11.46
CA THR A 42 -4.89 4.53 10.44
C THR A 42 -3.39 4.32 10.18
N ILE A 43 -2.57 4.25 11.21
CA ILE A 43 -1.12 4.00 11.06
C ILE A 43 -0.87 2.64 10.41
N ASN A 44 -1.53 1.58 10.87
CA ASN A 44 -1.34 0.25 10.31
C ASN A 44 -1.74 0.20 8.83
N PHE A 45 -2.82 0.88 8.45
CA PHE A 45 -3.23 1.00 7.06
C PHE A 45 -2.18 1.74 6.22
N THR A 46 -1.70 2.89 6.67
CA THR A 46 -0.67 3.68 5.97
C THR A 46 0.63 2.89 5.83
N LEU A 47 1.10 2.26 6.90
CA LEU A 47 2.33 1.47 6.90
C LEU A 47 2.20 0.24 6.01
N ALA A 48 1.07 -0.47 6.05
CA ALA A 48 0.84 -1.63 5.18
C ALA A 48 0.83 -1.25 3.69
N ASN A 49 0.18 -0.13 3.35
CA ASN A 49 0.16 0.36 1.98
C ASN A 49 1.53 0.86 1.51
N ALA A 50 2.26 1.59 2.35
CA ALA A 50 3.63 2.02 2.07
C ALA A 50 4.54 0.81 1.82
N ASN A 51 4.50 -0.20 2.69
CA ASN A 51 5.27 -1.44 2.53
C ASN A 51 4.89 -2.20 1.25
N LYS A 52 3.61 -2.30 0.93
CA LYS A 52 3.14 -2.97 -0.29
C LYS A 52 3.65 -2.25 -1.54
N THR A 53 3.59 -0.91 -1.55
CA THR A 53 4.11 -0.08 -2.65
C THR A 53 5.61 -0.22 -2.79
N ALA A 54 6.37 -0.12 -1.70
CA ALA A 54 7.83 -0.28 -1.70
C ALA A 54 8.26 -1.65 -2.24
N ARG A 55 7.60 -2.73 -1.80
CA ARG A 55 7.88 -4.09 -2.31
C ARG A 55 7.56 -4.23 -3.79
N SER A 56 6.46 -3.63 -4.26
CA SER A 56 6.10 -3.62 -5.67
C SER A 56 7.17 -2.90 -6.49
N ASN A 57 7.54 -1.68 -6.10
CA ASN A 57 8.57 -0.88 -6.76
C ASN A 57 9.90 -1.64 -6.84
N PHE A 58 10.35 -2.23 -5.72
CA PHE A 58 11.57 -3.05 -5.69
C PHE A 58 11.50 -4.24 -6.66
N THR A 59 10.37 -4.94 -6.70
CA THR A 59 10.17 -6.07 -7.63
C THR A 59 10.28 -5.64 -9.08
N GLN A 60 9.68 -4.51 -9.44
CA GLN A 60 9.73 -3.94 -10.79
C GLN A 60 11.17 -3.56 -11.18
N ILE A 61 11.86 -2.80 -10.31
CA ILE A 61 13.24 -2.37 -10.54
C ILE A 61 14.16 -3.58 -10.68
N ARG A 62 14.03 -4.57 -9.79
CA ARG A 62 14.83 -5.80 -9.86
C ARG A 62 14.62 -6.53 -11.18
N ALA A 63 13.36 -6.73 -11.60
CA ALA A 63 13.06 -7.39 -12.86
C ALA A 63 13.66 -6.66 -14.07
N ILE A 64 13.53 -5.33 -14.11
CA ILE A 64 14.10 -4.52 -15.19
C ILE A 64 15.64 -4.63 -15.19
N ARG A 65 16.28 -4.61 -14.01
CA ARG A 65 17.73 -4.80 -13.89
C ARG A 65 18.18 -6.20 -14.31
N THR A 66 17.39 -7.25 -14.04
CA THR A 66 17.66 -8.61 -14.55
C THR A 66 17.66 -8.58 -16.08
N ILE A 67 16.59 -8.08 -16.72
CA ILE A 67 16.50 -8.00 -18.19
C ILE A 67 17.67 -7.18 -18.76
N GLN A 68 18.01 -6.06 -18.13
CA GLN A 68 19.13 -5.21 -18.55
C GLN A 68 20.47 -5.96 -18.56
N LYS A 69 20.70 -6.86 -17.59
CA LYS A 69 21.94 -7.62 -17.46
C LYS A 69 22.01 -8.81 -18.42
N THR A 70 20.91 -9.51 -18.64
CA THR A 70 20.90 -10.76 -19.41
C THR A 70 20.68 -10.54 -20.91
N LEU A 71 19.62 -9.82 -21.28
CA LEU A 71 19.25 -9.57 -22.68
C LEU A 71 19.61 -8.15 -23.16
N GLY A 72 19.78 -7.22 -22.22
CA GLY A 72 19.81 -5.80 -22.49
C GLY A 72 18.42 -5.22 -22.74
N LEU A 73 18.21 -3.96 -22.36
CA LEU A 73 16.91 -3.29 -22.55
C LEU A 73 16.56 -3.05 -24.02
N GLY A 74 17.52 -3.20 -24.94
CA GLY A 74 17.29 -3.13 -26.39
C GLY A 74 16.45 -4.28 -26.95
N ALA A 75 16.35 -5.41 -26.23
CA ALA A 75 15.50 -6.54 -26.61
C ALA A 75 14.00 -6.29 -26.37
N LEU A 76 13.66 -5.27 -25.58
CA LEU A 76 12.28 -4.85 -25.35
C LEU A 76 11.76 -4.02 -26.53
N ASP A 77 10.45 -4.06 -26.77
CA ASP A 77 9.82 -3.12 -27.69
C ASP A 77 10.05 -1.67 -27.26
N ALA A 78 9.98 -0.73 -28.20
CA ALA A 78 10.37 0.67 -27.96
C ALA A 78 9.64 1.29 -26.77
N GLU A 79 8.36 1.01 -26.60
CA GLU A 79 7.54 1.54 -25.50
C GLU A 79 7.92 0.89 -24.16
N SER A 80 8.06 -0.45 -24.12
CA SER A 80 8.50 -1.15 -22.90
C SER A 80 9.91 -0.74 -22.47
N ARG A 81 10.79 -0.46 -23.43
CA ARG A 81 12.14 0.06 -23.16
C ARG A 81 12.10 1.47 -22.55
N GLU A 82 11.28 2.37 -23.08
CA GLU A 82 11.10 3.71 -22.51
C GLU A 82 10.58 3.62 -21.07
N ILE A 83 9.57 2.78 -20.83
CA ILE A 83 9.02 2.54 -19.50
C ILE A 83 10.07 1.98 -18.55
N ALA A 84 10.88 1.01 -19.01
CA ALA A 84 11.94 0.42 -18.21
C ALA A 84 12.98 1.47 -17.78
N LEU A 85 13.42 2.31 -18.71
CA LEU A 85 14.35 3.41 -18.44
C LEU A 85 13.73 4.43 -17.49
N LEU A 86 12.48 4.82 -17.71
CA LEU A 86 11.78 5.78 -16.87
C LEU A 86 11.65 5.28 -15.42
N ARG A 87 11.35 3.98 -15.24
CA ARG A 87 11.26 3.34 -13.93
C ARG A 87 12.61 3.28 -13.22
N LEU A 88 13.71 3.01 -13.93
CA LEU A 88 15.06 3.00 -13.36
C LEU A 88 15.55 4.40 -12.99
N ASN A 89 15.16 5.42 -13.76
CA ASN A 89 15.54 6.81 -13.46
C ASN A 89 14.70 7.42 -12.33
N ASN A 90 13.56 6.82 -11.98
CA ASN A 90 12.60 7.34 -11.01
C ASN A 90 12.10 6.21 -10.08
N GLU A 91 13.01 5.67 -9.28
CA GLU A 91 12.77 4.48 -8.45
C GLU A 91 11.75 4.67 -7.33
N ASP A 92 11.47 5.90 -6.94
CA ASP A 92 10.58 6.22 -5.82
C ASP A 92 9.16 6.58 -6.27
N LEU A 93 8.96 6.85 -7.56
CA LEU A 93 7.67 7.29 -8.07
C LEU A 93 6.66 6.16 -8.14
N SER A 94 5.40 6.52 -7.94
CA SER A 94 4.25 5.65 -8.20
C SER A 94 4.04 5.46 -9.71
N LEU A 95 3.28 4.43 -10.08
CA LEU A 95 2.92 4.20 -11.48
C LEU A 95 2.13 5.36 -12.10
N SER A 96 1.31 6.06 -11.31
CA SER A 96 0.54 7.21 -11.79
C SER A 96 1.44 8.41 -12.10
N GLU A 97 2.45 8.64 -11.27
CA GLU A 97 3.44 9.70 -11.49
C GLU A 97 4.34 9.37 -12.69
N LEU A 98 4.77 8.11 -12.82
CA LEU A 98 5.52 7.66 -14.00
C LEU A 98 4.74 7.84 -15.30
N ASP A 99 3.47 7.44 -15.32
CA ASP A 99 2.59 7.61 -16.48
C ASP A 99 2.44 9.10 -16.88
N SER A 100 2.45 9.99 -15.88
CA SER A 100 2.35 11.44 -16.09
C SER A 100 3.65 12.06 -16.62
N LEU A 101 4.81 11.39 -16.42
CA LEU A 101 6.10 11.80 -16.98
C LEU A 101 6.33 11.28 -18.40
N MET A 102 5.52 10.34 -18.88
CA MET A 102 5.61 9.83 -20.24
C MET A 102 5.18 10.90 -21.25
N LYS A 103 5.85 10.94 -22.41
CA LYS A 103 5.47 11.84 -23.51
C LYS A 103 4.04 11.59 -24.00
N SER A 104 3.60 10.34 -23.95
CA SER A 104 2.23 9.91 -24.22
C SER A 104 1.76 9.01 -23.09
N PRO A 105 0.98 9.55 -22.12
CA PRO A 105 0.42 8.77 -21.02
C PRO A 105 -0.51 7.68 -21.54
N ILE A 106 -0.39 6.48 -20.99
CA ILE A 106 -1.17 5.30 -21.39
C ILE A 106 -2.15 4.85 -20.29
N GLY A 107 -2.08 5.48 -19.12
CA GLY A 107 -2.86 5.13 -17.94
C GLY A 107 -2.15 4.11 -17.06
N LYS A 108 -2.31 4.29 -15.74
CA LYS A 108 -1.76 3.41 -14.68
C LYS A 108 -1.93 1.91 -14.95
N SER A 109 -3.12 1.49 -15.38
CA SER A 109 -3.43 0.07 -15.62
C SER A 109 -2.69 -0.50 -16.82
N ALA A 110 -2.56 0.26 -17.92
CA ALA A 110 -1.81 -0.17 -19.09
C ALA A 110 -0.31 -0.25 -18.77
N LEU A 111 0.24 0.76 -18.08
CA LEU A 111 1.61 0.78 -17.60
C LEU A 111 1.91 -0.42 -16.69
N TYR A 112 1.03 -0.70 -15.73
CA TYR A 112 1.13 -1.86 -14.84
C TYR A 112 1.20 -3.17 -15.61
N ASN A 113 0.35 -3.36 -16.62
CA ASN A 113 0.34 -4.59 -17.42
C ASN A 113 1.64 -4.77 -18.22
N ARG A 114 2.23 -3.70 -18.73
CA ARG A 114 3.54 -3.76 -19.43
C ARG A 114 4.66 -4.14 -18.47
N ILE A 115 4.74 -3.49 -17.32
CA ILE A 115 5.72 -3.84 -16.29
C ILE A 115 5.52 -5.28 -15.80
N LYS A 116 4.28 -5.76 -15.68
CA LYS A 116 3.99 -7.15 -15.33
C LYS A 116 4.53 -8.14 -16.37
N LYS A 117 4.50 -7.80 -17.67
CA LYS A 117 5.14 -8.62 -18.71
C LYS A 117 6.66 -8.65 -18.56
N MET A 118 7.29 -7.51 -18.24
CA MET A 118 8.72 -7.46 -17.94
C MET A 118 9.08 -8.30 -16.72
N ILE A 119 8.29 -8.24 -15.64
CA ILE A 119 8.50 -9.10 -14.47
C ILE A 119 8.45 -10.58 -14.84
N LYS A 120 7.48 -10.99 -15.66
CA LYS A 120 7.40 -12.38 -16.15
C LYS A 120 8.63 -12.77 -16.99
N LEU A 121 9.07 -11.90 -17.88
CA LEU A 121 10.26 -12.13 -18.70
C LEU A 121 11.51 -12.28 -17.81
N ALA A 122 11.69 -11.41 -16.83
CA ALA A 122 12.78 -11.49 -15.87
C ALA A 122 12.77 -12.80 -15.07
N HIS A 123 11.59 -13.29 -14.68
CA HIS A 123 11.47 -14.57 -14.00
C HIS A 123 11.93 -15.75 -14.87
N LEU A 124 11.57 -15.76 -16.16
CA LEU A 124 12.03 -16.79 -17.09
C LEU A 124 13.56 -16.76 -17.25
N LEU A 125 14.14 -15.57 -17.33
CA LEU A 125 15.59 -15.38 -17.42
C LEU A 125 16.34 -15.85 -16.16
N ASP A 126 15.80 -15.57 -14.97
CA ASP A 126 16.35 -16.03 -13.70
C ASP A 126 16.27 -17.57 -13.55
N GLU A 127 15.29 -18.23 -14.18
CA GLU A 127 15.13 -19.69 -14.17
C GLU A 127 16.09 -20.39 -15.14
N GLU A 128 16.40 -19.79 -16.29
CA GLU A 128 17.37 -20.34 -17.25
C GLU A 128 18.83 -20.26 -16.78
N GLU A 129 19.16 -19.32 -15.87
CA GLU A 129 20.48 -19.21 -15.25
C GLU A 129 20.71 -20.17 -14.06
N ARG A 130 19.67 -20.88 -13.59
CA ARG A 130 19.72 -21.81 -12.44
C ARG A 130 19.85 -23.27 -12.86
#